data_AF-A0A7Y5YMA9-F1
#
_entry.id   AF-A0A7Y5YMA9-F1
#
_cell.length_a   1.000
_cell.length_b   1.000
_cell.length_c   1.000
_cell.angle_alpha   90.00
_cell.angle_beta   90.00
_cell.angle_gamma   90.00
#
_symmetry.space_group_name_H-M   'P 1'
#
loop_
_entity.id
_entity.type
_entity.pdbx_description
1 polymer ?
#
loop_
_entity_poly.entity_id
_entity_poly.type
_entity_poly.pdbx_seq_one_letter_code
_entity_poly.pdbx_strand_id
1 'polypeptide(L)'
;MHQLAKVLGERIRTQRKAKGFSQDALALSCGVDRSYMGRIERGEVNITVEKLYRIATVMECEPQFLLPAALSLHDLASDLEARD
;
A
#
# COMPACT_ATOMS: atom_id res chain seq x y z
N MET A 1 -2.81 -14.64 -2.90
CA MET A 1 -2.62 -13.41 -2.09
C MET A 1 -1.91 -12.43 -3.01
N HIS A 2 -2.45 -11.25 -3.29
CA HIS A 2 -1.99 -10.44 -4.43
C HIS A 2 -0.59 -9.84 -4.20
N GLN A 3 0.37 -10.21 -5.05
CA GLN A 3 1.76 -9.73 -4.98
C GLN A 3 1.85 -8.19 -4.97
N LEU A 4 1.02 -7.52 -5.77
CA LEU A 4 0.95 -6.05 -5.80
C LEU A 4 0.55 -5.43 -4.47
N ALA A 5 -0.42 -6.01 -3.75
CA ALA A 5 -0.88 -5.47 -2.48
C ALA A 5 0.21 -5.57 -1.40
N LYS A 6 1.01 -6.66 -1.42
CA LYS A 6 2.15 -6.81 -0.52
C LYS A 6 3.22 -5.76 -0.77
N VAL A 7 3.65 -5.61 -2.02
CA VAL A 7 4.70 -4.62 -2.38
C VAL A 7 4.23 -3.19 -2.08
N LEU A 8 2.98 -2.87 -2.38
CA LEU A 8 2.37 -1.58 -2.03
C LEU A 8 2.36 -1.37 -0.50
N GLY A 9 1.91 -2.36 0.26
CA GLY A 9 1.86 -2.31 1.72
C GLY A 9 3.23 -2.09 2.35
N GLU A 10 4.26 -2.77 1.86
CA GLU A 10 5.64 -2.61 2.32
C GLU A 10 6.21 -1.22 2.02
N ARG A 11 5.91 -0.66 0.84
CA ARG A 11 6.30 0.71 0.49
C ARG A 11 5.64 1.74 1.41
N ILE A 12 4.33 1.61 1.65
CA ILE A 12 3.59 2.46 2.60
C ILE A 12 4.22 2.38 4.00
N ARG A 13 4.48 1.15 4.49
CA ARG A 13 5.11 0.93 5.80
C ARG A 13 6.50 1.58 5.90
N THR A 14 7.29 1.46 4.84
CA THR A 14 8.65 2.02 4.77
C THR A 14 8.60 3.54 4.83
N GLN A 15 7.75 4.16 3.99
CA GLN A 15 7.59 5.62 3.96
C GLN A 15 7.02 6.16 5.29
N ARG A 16 6.04 5.48 5.87
CA ARG A 16 5.48 5.83 7.19
C ARG A 16 6.57 5.88 8.26
N LYS A 17 7.41 4.83 8.32
CA LYS A 17 8.52 4.77 9.28
C LYS A 17 9.55 5.86 9.03
N ALA A 18 9.90 6.12 7.77
CA ALA A 18 10.85 7.19 7.41
C ALA A 18 10.35 8.58 7.86
N LYS A 19 9.03 8.81 7.84
CA LYS A 19 8.40 10.03 8.36
C LYS A 19 8.12 10.01 9.87
N GLY A 20 8.48 8.96 10.60
CA GLY A 20 8.27 8.88 12.06
C GLY A 20 6.83 8.65 12.51
N PHE A 21 5.92 8.28 11.60
CA PHE A 21 4.52 8.03 11.96
C PHE A 21 4.34 6.65 12.61
N SER A 22 3.53 6.57 13.67
CA SER A 22 2.95 5.32 14.12
C SER A 22 1.83 4.86 13.17
N GLN A 23 1.44 3.58 13.21
CA GLN A 23 0.28 3.11 12.43
C GLN A 23 -1.00 3.85 12.82
N ASP A 24 -1.18 4.14 14.10
CA ASP A 24 -2.34 4.86 14.63
C ASP A 24 -2.38 6.29 14.10
N ALA A 25 -1.24 6.98 14.10
CA ALA A 25 -1.13 8.35 13.60
C ALA A 25 -1.43 8.44 12.10
N LEU A 26 -0.92 7.48 11.29
CA LEU A 26 -1.24 7.44 9.87
C LEU A 26 -2.71 7.07 9.63
N ALA A 27 -3.24 6.09 10.36
CA ALA A 27 -4.64 5.67 10.23
C ALA A 27 -5.60 6.83 10.52
N LEU A 28 -5.36 7.56 11.62
CA LEU A 28 -6.12 8.76 11.99
C LEU A 28 -6.07 9.83 10.89
N SER A 29 -4.87 10.14 10.40
CA SER A 29 -4.67 11.16 9.34
C SER A 29 -5.35 10.74 8.03
N CYS A 30 -5.38 9.44 7.74
CA CYS A 30 -6.07 8.86 6.59
C CYS A 30 -7.56 8.57 6.84
N GLY A 31 -8.12 8.92 8.01
CA GLY A 31 -9.51 8.66 8.37
C GLY A 31 -9.92 7.19 8.21
N VAL A 32 -9.03 6.26 8.58
CA VAL A 32 -9.30 4.82 8.63
C VAL A 32 -8.94 4.27 10.00
N ASP A 33 -9.48 3.11 10.34
CA ASP A 33 -9.10 2.41 11.56
C ASP A 33 -7.67 1.84 11.50
N ARG A 34 -6.99 1.86 12.65
CA ARG A 34 -5.63 1.31 12.83
C ARG A 34 -5.51 -0.11 12.28
N SER A 35 -6.50 -0.96 12.58
CA SER A 35 -6.50 -2.37 12.15
C SER A 35 -6.45 -2.46 10.63
N TYR A 36 -7.28 -1.69 9.94
CA TYR A 36 -7.24 -1.60 8.48
C TYR A 36 -5.91 -1.06 7.95
N MET A 37 -5.34 -0.01 8.56
CA MET A 37 -3.99 0.46 8.18
C MET A 37 -2.93 -0.66 8.33
N GLY A 38 -3.00 -1.46 9.40
CA GLY A 38 -2.13 -2.62 9.58
C GLY A 38 -2.32 -3.69 8.50
N ARG A 39 -3.57 -3.96 8.10
CA ARG A 39 -3.88 -4.90 7.01
C ARG A 39 -3.38 -4.39 5.66
N ILE A 40 -3.46 -3.08 5.41
CA ILE A 40 -2.90 -2.44 4.21
C ILE A 40 -1.39 -2.69 4.16
N GLU A 41 -0.66 -2.38 5.23
CA GLU A 41 0.79 -2.54 5.27
C GLU A 41 1.28 -3.98 5.10
N ARG A 42 0.45 -4.97 5.44
CA ARG A 42 0.74 -6.39 5.25
C ARG A 42 0.25 -6.93 3.89
N GLY A 43 -0.39 -6.10 3.07
CA GLY A 43 -0.98 -6.52 1.79
C GLY A 43 -2.16 -7.49 1.93
N GLU A 44 -2.86 -7.46 3.05
CA GLU A 44 -4.01 -8.35 3.35
C GLU A 44 -5.33 -7.82 2.76
N VAL A 45 -5.32 -6.59 2.23
CA VAL A 45 -6.47 -5.94 1.61
C VAL A 45 -6.06 -5.24 0.33
N ASN A 46 -6.96 -5.24 -0.64
CA ASN A 46 -6.86 -4.35 -1.78
C ASN A 46 -7.44 -2.99 -1.37
N ILE A 47 -6.71 -1.91 -1.66
CA ILE A 47 -7.18 -0.55 -1.43
C ILE A 47 -7.68 0.07 -2.73
N THR A 48 -8.60 1.02 -2.62
CA THR A 48 -9.02 1.83 -3.76
C THR A 48 -7.94 2.83 -4.13
N VAL A 49 -8.00 3.34 -5.36
CA VAL A 49 -7.13 4.44 -5.81
C VAL A 49 -7.31 5.67 -4.91
N GLU A 50 -8.54 6.00 -4.50
CA GLU A 50 -8.80 7.10 -3.58
C GLU A 50 -8.02 6.96 -2.25
N LYS A 51 -7.99 5.76 -1.66
CA LYS A 51 -7.21 5.51 -0.44
C LYS A 51 -5.71 5.64 -0.66
N LEU A 52 -5.21 5.17 -1.82
CA LEU A 52 -3.82 5.37 -2.20
C LEU A 52 -3.46 6.86 -2.22
N TYR A 53 -4.29 7.69 -2.86
CA TYR A 53 -4.06 9.13 -2.93
C TYR A 53 -4.13 9.79 -1.55
N ARG A 54 -5.08 9.40 -0.68
CA ARG A 54 -5.11 9.91 0.71
C ARG A 54 -3.83 9.60 1.47
N ILE A 55 -3.34 8.37 1.38
CA ILE A 55 -2.08 7.96 2.02
C ILE A 55 -0.91 8.76 1.46
N ALA A 56 -0.83 8.91 0.13
CA ALA A 56 0.21 9.67 -0.53
C ALA A 56 0.24 11.14 -0.09
N THR A 57 -0.94 11.77 0.06
CA THR A 57 -1.09 13.14 0.58
C THR A 57 -0.56 13.26 2.01
N VAL A 58 -0.96 12.37 2.93
CA VAL A 58 -0.44 12.38 4.32
C VAL A 58 1.07 12.11 4.35
N MET A 59 1.56 11.27 3.44
CA MET A 59 2.98 10.97 3.26
C MET A 59 3.73 12.02 2.43
N GLU A 60 3.08 13.13 2.04
CA GLU A 60 3.60 14.21 1.17
C GLU A 60 4.49 13.69 0.04
N CYS A 61 4.00 12.70 -0.70
CA CYS A 61 4.70 12.10 -1.83
C CYS A 61 3.72 11.88 -2.97
N GLU A 62 4.23 11.76 -4.19
CA GLU A 62 3.39 11.35 -5.31
C GLU A 62 2.95 9.88 -5.15
N PRO A 63 1.69 9.53 -5.48
CA PRO A 63 1.18 8.16 -5.36
C PRO A 63 2.05 7.12 -6.07
N GLN A 64 2.70 7.49 -7.18
CA GLN A 64 3.57 6.60 -7.95
C GLN A 64 4.75 6.06 -7.14
N PHE A 65 5.25 6.78 -6.13
CA PHE A 65 6.34 6.30 -5.28
C PHE A 65 5.91 5.15 -4.36
N LEU A 66 4.62 5.07 -4.05
CA LEU A 66 4.04 3.98 -3.27
C LEU A 66 3.73 2.75 -4.14
N LEU A 67 3.60 2.92 -5.45
CA LEU A 67 3.30 1.83 -6.37
C LEU A 67 4.49 0.85 -6.52
N PRO A 68 4.21 -0.44 -6.76
CA PRO A 68 5.22 -1.40 -7.19
C PRO A 68 5.93 -0.96 -8.47
N ALA A 69 7.22 -1.33 -8.62
CA ALA A 69 7.96 -1.07 -9.86
C ALA A 69 7.43 -1.95 -11.00
N ALA A 70 7.58 -1.52 -12.25
CA ALA A 70 7.10 -2.24 -13.43
C ALA A 70 7.56 -3.71 -13.52
N LEU A 71 8.69 -4.07 -12.89
CA LEU A 71 9.15 -5.46 -12.75
C LEU A 71 8.12 -6.37 -12.05
N SER A 72 7.25 -5.83 -11.20
CA SER A 72 6.15 -6.59 -10.56
C SER A 72 4.96 -6.87 -11.48
N LEU A 73 4.93 -6.31 -12.70
CA LEU A 73 3.90 -6.63 -13.69
C LEU A 73 4.16 -8.01 -14.32
N HIS A 74 5.42 -8.44 -14.38
CA HIS A 74 5.77 -9.78 -14.85
C HIS A 74 5.24 -10.86 -13.90
N ASP A 75 5.20 -10.57 -12.59
CA ASP A 75 4.57 -11.45 -11.59
C ASP A 75 3.04 -11.46 -11.72
N LEU A 76 2.45 -10.35 -12.20
CA LEU A 76 1.01 -10.24 -12.42
C LEU A 76 0.54 -11.09 -13.61
N ALA A 77 1.36 -11.20 -14.65
CA ALA A 77 1.09 -12.09 -15.79
C ALA A 77 1.02 -13.55 -15.33
N SER A 78 1.97 -13.99 -14.51
CA SER A 78 1.99 -15.33 -13.91
C SER A 78 0.77 -15.60 -13.02
N ASP A 79 0.34 -14.61 -12.22
CA ASP A 79 -0.87 -14.70 -11.38
C ASP A 79 -2.18 -14.72 -12.18
N LEU A 80 -2.19 -14.18 -13.40
CA LEU A 80 -3.33 -14.23 -14.33
C LEU A 80 -3.40 -15.58 -15.04
N GLU A 81 -2.25 -16.15 -15.43
CA GLU A 81 -2.15 -17.46 -16.07
C GLU A 81 -2.46 -18.62 -15.11
N ALA A 82 -2.20 -18.45 -13.81
CA ALA A 82 -2.50 -19.46 -12.78
C ALA A 82 -3.97 -19.49 -12.31
N ARG A 83 -4.88 -18.75 -12.96
CA ARG A 83 -6.30 -18.65 -12.62
C ARG A 83 -7.23 -19.45 -13.54
N ASP A 84 -6.68 -20.17 -14.51
CA ASP A 84 -7.36 -21.22 -15.30
C ASP A 84 -7.19 -22.61 -14.64
#